data_AF-A0A3P7RKD1-F1
#
_entry.id   AF-A0A3P7RKD1-F1
#
_cell.length_a   1.000
_cell.length_b   1.000
_cell.length_c   1.000
_cell.angle_alpha   90.00
_cell.angle_beta   90.00
_cell.angle_gamma   90.00
#
_symmetry.space_group_name_H-M   'P 1'
#
loop_
_entity.id
_entity.type
_entity.pdbx_description
1 polymer ?
#
loop_
_entity_poly.entity_id
_entity_poly.type
_entity_poly.pdbx_seq_one_letter_code
_entity_poly.pdbx_strand_id
1 'polypeptide(L)'
;MLVDLPLSWTLPIVLSKADYDMRYPNHTKMIVYNRVKLQKYSPYSQPNGVVSLMTIYEDRELEHALEKREVFAWRRDKLLERITDLTNSWVTEKFDHGRMSDQLKEHGYRATATGPEAKRYMVFYEKVRVDGLMKRERVANELKEWYVNRRDRLVYRETKYGRAVKKFGPGKTAILAAAGAAGKVALQTSVDPNTKPKTNVAIYNMLLDLMALEEQVKETVRRSEKEVQAILSLRESEEANPKLDIGLFDTLRNQEMHNLRIALEEAAENERKRQKEKELDYLAPYLEMKDAILNDLTREQAFSVREACLQDLKERLIKKANIIQVRFEGEVQALQQKQQWFQLNQINLTKEDEQAYLQYCNDAIFRITTLETMLMRHKQTAPQKYMMLEKRLRSDPRLAEFLQNG
;
A
#
# COMPACT_ATOMS: atom_id res chain seq x y z
N MET A 1 24.25 38.07 15.56
CA MET A 1 25.22 37.54 16.55
C MET A 1 24.73 36.15 16.95
N LEU A 2 25.34 35.09 16.43
CA LEU A 2 25.16 33.75 16.99
C LEU A 2 25.91 33.73 18.32
N VAL A 3 25.22 33.38 19.40
CA VAL A 3 25.83 33.19 20.71
C VAL A 3 26.46 31.80 20.71
N ASP A 4 27.79 31.74 20.76
CA ASP A 4 28.52 30.48 20.93
C ASP A 4 28.30 29.98 22.37
N LEU A 5 27.46 28.96 22.50
CA LEU A 5 27.26 28.25 23.77
C LEU A 5 28.50 27.38 24.04
N PRO A 6 28.93 27.27 25.32
CA PRO A 6 30.04 26.41 25.69
C PRO A 6 29.74 24.95 25.32
N LEU A 7 30.78 24.25 24.87
CA LEU A 7 30.71 22.82 24.55
C LEU A 7 30.26 22.02 25.78
N SER A 8 29.33 21.09 25.57
CA SER A 8 28.84 20.17 26.60
C SER A 8 30.00 19.44 27.27
N TRP A 9 29.99 19.38 28.61
CA TRP A 9 30.94 18.60 29.41
C TRP A 9 30.77 17.08 29.29
N THR A 10 29.71 16.63 28.61
CA THR A 10 29.41 15.22 28.37
C THR A 10 29.45 14.91 26.88
N LEU A 11 29.98 13.72 26.56
CA LEU A 11 29.89 13.16 25.23
C LEU A 11 28.41 12.92 24.87
N PRO A 12 28.04 13.06 23.58
CA PRO A 12 26.70 12.67 23.11
C PRO A 12 26.39 11.23 23.49
N ILE A 13 25.16 10.98 23.94
CA ILE A 13 24.69 9.62 24.19
C ILE A 13 24.58 8.90 22.83
N VAL A 14 25.45 7.92 22.60
CA VAL A 14 25.40 7.08 21.40
C VAL A 14 24.62 5.81 21.74
N LEU A 15 23.43 5.68 21.15
CA LEU A 15 22.58 4.50 21.30
C LEU A 15 22.42 3.84 19.93
N SER A 16 22.80 2.57 19.81
CA SER A 16 22.59 1.85 18.55
C SER A 16 21.09 1.61 18.33
N LYS A 17 20.68 1.41 17.08
CA LYS A 17 19.29 1.09 16.75
C LYS A 17 18.83 -0.21 17.42
N ALA A 18 19.74 -1.19 17.56
CA ALA A 18 19.46 -2.46 18.23
C ALA A 18 19.21 -2.26 19.73
N ASP A 19 20.05 -1.44 20.39
CA ASP A 19 19.88 -1.13 21.81
C ASP A 19 18.59 -0.36 22.08
N TYR A 20 18.25 0.58 21.20
CA TYR A 20 16.98 1.31 21.27
C TYR A 20 15.76 0.38 21.13
N ASP A 21 15.82 -0.54 20.17
CA ASP A 21 14.75 -1.52 19.93
C ASP A 21 14.65 -2.56 21.06
N MET A 22 15.75 -2.84 21.76
CA MET A 22 15.80 -3.80 22.85
C MET A 22 14.94 -3.37 24.04
N ARG A 23 14.63 -2.08 24.22
CA ARG A 23 13.73 -1.40 25.21
C ARG A 23 13.84 -1.80 26.70
N TYR A 24 13.93 -3.08 27.00
CA TYR A 24 13.96 -3.71 28.30
C TYR A 24 15.15 -4.70 28.36
N PRO A 25 15.88 -4.78 29.48
CA PRO A 25 16.82 -5.87 29.72
C PRO A 25 16.10 -7.22 29.55
N ASN A 26 16.73 -8.18 28.86
CA ASN A 26 16.14 -9.49 28.51
C ASN A 26 14.85 -9.43 27.67
N HIS A 27 14.64 -8.34 26.91
CA HIS A 27 13.49 -8.13 26.03
C HIS A 27 12.11 -8.14 26.70
N THR A 28 12.04 -8.12 28.02
CA THR A 28 10.79 -8.21 28.78
C THR A 28 10.80 -7.29 30.00
N LYS A 29 9.62 -6.79 30.37
CA LYS A 29 9.42 -6.02 31.59
C LYS A 29 8.13 -6.43 32.27
N MET A 30 8.23 -6.83 33.53
CA MET A 30 7.09 -7.12 34.39
C MET A 30 6.74 -5.90 35.23
N ILE A 31 5.46 -5.58 35.31
CA ILE A 31 4.91 -4.53 36.17
C ILE A 31 3.68 -5.10 36.86
N VAL A 32 3.67 -5.05 38.18
CA VAL A 32 2.54 -5.50 38.99
C VAL A 32 1.79 -4.27 39.50
N TYR A 33 0.49 -4.26 39.25
CA TYR A 33 -0.47 -3.28 39.79
C TYR A 33 -1.43 -4.01 40.73
N ASN A 34 -2.29 -3.25 41.41
CA ASN A 34 -3.35 -3.84 42.24
C ASN A 34 -4.24 -4.76 41.39
N ARG A 35 -4.22 -6.07 41.68
CA ARG A 35 -4.97 -7.13 40.97
C ARG A 35 -4.63 -7.31 39.48
N VAL A 36 -3.53 -6.75 39.00
CA VAL A 36 -3.17 -6.83 37.57
C VAL A 36 -1.68 -7.09 37.41
N LYS A 37 -1.33 -8.10 36.62
CA LYS A 37 0.04 -8.40 36.23
C LYS A 37 0.21 -8.05 34.75
N LEU A 38 1.06 -7.06 34.47
CA LEU A 38 1.37 -6.60 33.11
C LEU A 38 2.78 -7.01 32.73
N GLN A 39 2.90 -7.79 31.66
CA GLN A 39 4.14 -8.15 31.01
C GLN A 39 4.25 -7.41 29.68
N LYS A 40 5.34 -6.66 29.47
CA LYS A 40 5.65 -5.99 28.21
C LYS A 40 6.82 -6.69 27.54
N TYR A 41 6.75 -6.77 26.22
CA TYR A 41 7.79 -7.37 25.39
C TYR A 41 8.38 -6.32 24.46
N SER A 42 9.68 -6.42 24.22
CA SER A 42 10.35 -5.58 23.24
C SER A 42 9.89 -5.93 21.81
N PRO A 43 9.93 -4.98 20.87
CA PRO A 43 9.55 -5.23 19.50
C PRO A 43 10.22 -6.46 18.87
N TYR A 44 9.39 -7.34 18.30
CA TYR A 44 9.78 -8.58 17.63
C TYR A 44 10.55 -9.58 18.50
N SER A 45 10.55 -9.44 19.84
CA SER A 45 11.19 -10.43 20.71
C SER A 45 10.39 -11.72 20.82
N GLN A 46 9.07 -11.65 20.65
CA GLN A 46 8.19 -12.80 20.71
C GLN A 46 7.86 -13.31 19.30
N PRO A 47 8.02 -14.62 19.03
CA PRO A 47 7.75 -15.20 17.70
C PRO A 47 6.26 -15.09 17.31
N ASN A 48 5.36 -15.08 18.30
CA ASN A 48 3.92 -14.95 18.09
C ASN A 48 3.43 -13.49 17.93
N GLY A 49 4.33 -12.50 18.03
CA GLY A 49 4.02 -11.08 17.87
C GLY A 49 3.38 -10.40 19.09
N VAL A 50 3.35 -11.06 20.26
CA VAL A 50 2.82 -10.43 21.48
C VAL A 50 3.74 -9.30 21.94
N VAL A 51 3.17 -8.12 22.16
CA VAL A 51 3.87 -6.94 22.69
C VAL A 51 3.49 -6.63 24.14
N SER A 52 2.29 -7.01 24.57
CA SER A 52 1.92 -6.95 25.98
C SER A 52 0.93 -8.03 26.35
N LEU A 53 1.14 -8.62 27.52
CA LEU A 53 0.26 -9.57 28.17
C LEU A 53 -0.19 -8.99 29.51
N MET A 54 -1.49 -8.85 29.70
CA MET A 54 -2.10 -8.39 30.94
C MET A 54 -3.00 -9.49 31.50
N THR A 55 -2.79 -9.85 32.76
CA THR A 55 -3.66 -10.77 33.50
C THR A 55 -4.34 -10.01 34.63
N ILE A 56 -5.67 -10.05 34.65
CA ILE A 56 -6.51 -9.45 35.69
C ILE A 56 -6.91 -10.56 36.67
N TYR A 57 -6.79 -10.26 37.96
CA TYR A 57 -7.08 -11.20 39.05
C TYR A 57 -8.26 -10.69 39.90
N GLU A 58 -8.94 -11.62 40.56
CA GLU A 58 -10.00 -11.30 41.52
C GLU A 58 -9.43 -10.75 42.83
N ASP A 59 -8.37 -11.41 43.30
CA ASP A 59 -7.70 -11.20 44.57
C ASP A 59 -6.45 -10.33 44.44
N ARG A 60 -6.00 -9.78 45.57
CA ARG A 60 -4.77 -8.97 45.62
C ARG A 60 -3.49 -9.83 45.60
N GLU A 61 -3.60 -11.09 45.99
CA GLU A 61 -2.48 -12.05 46.04
C GLU A 61 -2.14 -12.64 44.65
N LEU A 62 -2.96 -12.34 43.63
CA LEU A 62 -2.79 -12.76 42.23
C LEU A 62 -2.89 -14.28 42.04
N GLU A 63 -3.75 -14.94 42.80
CA GLU A 63 -3.98 -16.39 42.69
C GLU A 63 -5.07 -16.74 41.68
N HIS A 64 -6.16 -15.95 41.64
CA HIS A 64 -7.36 -16.25 40.86
C HIS A 64 -7.48 -15.33 39.64
N ALA A 65 -6.96 -15.80 38.50
CA ALA A 65 -6.99 -15.05 37.25
C ALA A 65 -8.39 -15.09 36.61
N LEU A 66 -8.95 -13.92 36.30
CA LEU A 66 -10.26 -13.74 35.68
C LEU A 66 -10.18 -13.54 34.16
N GLU A 67 -9.25 -12.68 33.72
CA GLU A 67 -9.13 -12.30 32.32
C GLU A 67 -7.65 -12.25 31.92
N LYS A 68 -7.36 -12.77 30.73
CA LYS A 68 -6.06 -12.63 30.06
C LYS A 68 -6.23 -11.80 28.80
N ARG A 69 -5.47 -10.72 28.67
CA ARG A 69 -5.46 -9.83 27.50
C ARG A 69 -4.09 -9.81 26.86
N GLU A 70 -4.03 -10.23 25.62
CA GLU A 70 -2.85 -10.27 24.78
C GLU A 70 -2.99 -9.20 23.70
N VAL A 71 -2.02 -8.30 23.62
CA VAL A 71 -1.93 -7.31 22.54
C VAL A 71 -0.80 -7.71 21.63
N PHE A 72 -1.08 -7.71 20.34
CA PHE A 72 -0.18 -8.14 19.29
C PHE A 72 0.21 -6.95 18.42
N ALA A 73 1.42 -7.01 17.87
CA ALA A 73 1.89 -6.03 16.90
C ALA A 73 2.64 -6.74 15.78
N TRP A 74 2.64 -6.10 14.62
CA TRP A 74 3.33 -6.57 13.42
C TRP A 74 2.92 -7.96 12.96
N ARG A 75 1.78 -8.51 13.37
CA ARG A 75 1.33 -9.77 12.78
C ARG A 75 0.79 -9.53 11.38
N ARG A 76 1.19 -10.38 10.43
CA ARG A 76 0.78 -10.30 9.02
C ARG A 76 -0.73 -10.53 8.86
N ASP A 77 -1.30 -11.35 9.74
CA ASP A 77 -2.73 -11.64 9.83
C ASP A 77 -3.54 -10.49 10.48
N LYS A 78 -2.89 -9.39 10.87
CA LYS A 78 -3.54 -8.19 11.44
C LYS A 78 -4.27 -8.45 12.76
N LEU A 79 -3.96 -9.52 13.50
CA LEU A 79 -4.46 -9.69 14.86
C LEU A 79 -3.90 -8.59 15.77
N LEU A 80 -4.79 -7.87 16.46
CA LEU A 80 -4.45 -6.73 17.33
C LEU A 80 -4.53 -7.10 18.80
N GLU A 81 -5.63 -7.75 19.20
CA GLU A 81 -5.95 -8.03 20.59
C GLU A 81 -6.64 -9.39 20.69
N ARG A 82 -6.27 -10.18 21.69
CA ARG A 82 -7.00 -11.36 22.14
C ARG A 82 -7.33 -11.19 23.61
N ILE A 83 -8.62 -11.24 23.94
CA ILE A 83 -9.12 -11.26 25.31
C ILE A 83 -9.67 -12.66 25.58
N THR A 84 -9.12 -13.33 26.59
CA THR A 84 -9.60 -14.63 27.07
C THR A 84 -10.18 -14.44 28.47
N ASP A 85 -11.48 -14.62 28.58
CA ASP A 85 -12.16 -14.75 29.86
C ASP A 85 -11.94 -16.18 30.39
N LEU A 86 -11.27 -16.28 31.54
CA LEU A 86 -10.87 -17.55 32.12
C LEU A 86 -12.04 -18.24 32.85
N THR A 87 -13.11 -17.50 33.20
CA THR A 87 -14.25 -18.05 33.93
C THR A 87 -15.16 -18.91 33.06
N ASN A 88 -15.38 -18.51 31.81
CA ASN A 88 -16.25 -19.19 30.84
C ASN A 88 -15.50 -19.74 29.61
N SER A 89 -14.18 -19.49 29.55
CA SER A 89 -13.29 -19.84 28.43
C SER A 89 -13.69 -19.16 27.12
N TRP A 90 -14.28 -17.96 27.19
CA TRP A 90 -14.63 -17.17 26.02
C TRP A 90 -13.42 -16.38 25.52
N VAL A 91 -13.14 -16.50 24.24
CA VAL A 91 -12.04 -15.80 23.55
C VAL A 91 -12.65 -14.81 22.58
N THR A 92 -12.17 -13.56 22.64
CA THR A 92 -12.51 -12.50 21.70
C THR A 92 -11.23 -12.03 21.03
N GLU A 93 -11.15 -12.22 19.71
CA GLU A 93 -10.04 -11.77 18.87
C GLU A 93 -10.48 -10.56 18.06
N LYS A 94 -9.65 -9.51 18.03
CA LYS A 94 -9.87 -8.30 17.24
C LYS A 94 -8.78 -8.14 16.20
N PHE A 95 -9.17 -7.78 14.98
CA PHE A 95 -8.30 -7.66 13.83
C PHE A 95 -8.36 -6.24 13.25
N ASP A 96 -7.21 -5.78 12.76
CA ASP A 96 -7.14 -4.56 11.98
C ASP A 96 -7.70 -4.76 10.57
N HIS A 97 -7.92 -3.65 9.88
CA HIS A 97 -8.26 -3.62 8.46
C HIS A 97 -7.11 -4.21 7.63
N GLY A 98 -7.41 -4.60 6.39
CA GLY A 98 -6.40 -5.14 5.46
C GLY A 98 -6.43 -6.65 5.27
N ARG A 99 -7.30 -7.38 5.99
CA ARG A 99 -7.57 -8.80 5.75
C ARG A 99 -8.41 -8.99 4.48
N MET A 100 -7.75 -9.06 3.33
CA MET A 100 -8.39 -9.15 2.01
C MET A 100 -9.10 -10.48 1.74
N SER A 101 -8.81 -11.54 2.49
CA SER A 101 -9.45 -12.85 2.35
C SER A 101 -10.86 -12.91 2.96
N ASP A 102 -11.04 -12.37 4.16
CA ASP A 102 -12.27 -12.56 4.96
C ASP A 102 -12.92 -11.26 5.48
N GLN A 103 -12.17 -10.15 5.52
CA GLN A 103 -12.58 -8.88 6.12
C GLN A 103 -13.04 -9.01 7.58
N LEU A 104 -12.53 -10.02 8.29
CA LEU A 104 -12.87 -10.28 9.68
C LEU A 104 -12.36 -9.13 10.57
N LYS A 105 -13.25 -8.56 11.38
CA LYS A 105 -12.96 -7.49 12.34
C LYS A 105 -12.87 -8.03 13.76
N GLU A 106 -13.79 -8.90 14.13
CA GLU A 106 -13.86 -9.48 15.46
C GLU A 106 -14.36 -10.92 15.38
N HIS A 107 -13.78 -11.81 16.16
CA HIS A 107 -14.21 -13.21 16.27
C HIS A 107 -14.28 -13.60 17.74
N GLY A 108 -15.50 -13.89 18.20
CA GLY A 108 -15.75 -14.39 19.54
C GLY A 108 -16.12 -15.86 19.51
N TYR A 109 -15.44 -16.70 20.28
CA TYR A 109 -15.71 -18.14 20.35
C TYR A 109 -15.30 -18.71 21.71
N ARG A 110 -15.78 -19.92 22.03
CA ARG A 110 -15.34 -20.62 23.24
C ARG A 110 -14.12 -21.48 22.94
N ALA A 111 -13.05 -21.34 23.72
CA ALA A 111 -11.78 -22.05 23.50
C ALA A 111 -11.91 -23.58 23.47
N THR A 112 -12.88 -24.14 24.21
CA THR A 112 -13.13 -25.58 24.30
C THR A 112 -13.96 -26.15 23.15
N ALA A 113 -14.60 -25.29 22.35
CA ALA A 113 -15.56 -25.72 21.34
C ALA A 113 -14.97 -25.63 19.93
N THR A 114 -14.55 -26.78 19.40
CA THR A 114 -13.96 -26.90 18.06
C THR A 114 -15.03 -27.15 17.00
N GLY A 115 -14.82 -26.60 15.81
CA GLY A 115 -15.68 -26.83 14.63
C GLY A 115 -16.71 -25.73 14.33
N PRO A 116 -17.25 -25.69 13.10
CA PRO A 116 -18.08 -24.59 12.62
C PRO A 116 -19.43 -24.46 13.33
N GLU A 117 -19.95 -25.55 13.90
CA GLU A 117 -21.24 -25.56 14.59
C GLU A 117 -21.19 -24.98 16.01
N ALA A 118 -19.99 -24.85 16.59
CA ALA A 118 -19.81 -24.32 17.93
C ALA A 118 -20.28 -22.87 18.03
N LYS A 119 -20.74 -22.48 19.23
CA LYS A 119 -21.19 -21.12 19.52
C LYS A 119 -20.07 -20.11 19.25
N ARG A 120 -20.32 -19.18 18.33
CA ARG A 120 -19.36 -18.13 17.93
C ARG A 120 -20.08 -16.95 17.31
N TYR A 121 -19.45 -15.79 17.32
CA TYR A 121 -19.84 -14.68 16.46
C TYR A 121 -18.63 -14.18 15.68
N MET A 122 -18.91 -13.64 14.49
CA MET A 122 -17.94 -13.00 13.61
C MET A 122 -18.51 -11.64 13.21
N VAL A 123 -17.74 -10.58 13.41
CA VAL A 123 -18.06 -9.23 12.94
C VAL A 123 -17.10 -8.91 11.81
N PHE A 124 -17.59 -8.28 10.76
CA PHE A 124 -16.85 -7.97 9.54
C PHE A 124 -16.78 -6.46 9.31
N TYR A 125 -15.79 -6.03 8.53
CA TYR A 125 -15.75 -4.68 7.98
C TYR A 125 -16.73 -4.55 6.80
N GLU A 126 -17.97 -4.16 7.10
CA GLU A 126 -19.10 -4.21 6.15
C GLU A 126 -18.89 -3.35 4.90
N LYS A 127 -18.15 -2.23 5.02
CA LYS A 127 -17.88 -1.31 3.91
C LYS A 127 -17.02 -1.91 2.80
N VAL A 128 -16.21 -2.92 3.12
CA VAL A 128 -15.28 -3.56 2.17
C VAL A 128 -15.94 -4.79 1.53
N ARG A 129 -17.00 -5.32 2.13
CA ARG A 129 -17.69 -6.51 1.64
C ARG A 129 -18.79 -6.14 0.64
N VAL A 130 -18.79 -6.83 -0.51
CA VAL A 130 -19.78 -6.60 -1.58
C VAL A 130 -21.18 -7.06 -1.19
N ASP A 131 -21.29 -8.05 -0.30
CA ASP A 131 -22.56 -8.61 0.18
C ASP A 131 -23.21 -7.82 1.33
N GLY A 132 -22.51 -6.82 1.88
CA GLY A 132 -22.98 -6.01 3.00
C GLY A 132 -23.09 -6.77 4.32
N LEU A 133 -22.49 -7.96 4.47
CA LEU A 133 -22.53 -8.72 5.71
C LEU A 133 -21.73 -7.99 6.81
N MET A 134 -22.40 -7.70 7.92
CA MET A 134 -21.81 -6.97 9.05
C MET A 134 -21.49 -7.90 10.22
N LYS A 135 -22.42 -8.81 10.54
CA LYS A 135 -22.25 -9.75 11.65
C LYS A 135 -22.85 -11.09 11.29
N ARG A 136 -22.21 -12.16 11.77
CA ARG A 136 -22.70 -13.53 11.74
C ARG A 136 -22.58 -14.12 13.13
N GLU A 137 -23.59 -14.84 13.59
CA GLU A 137 -23.61 -15.48 14.90
C GLU A 137 -24.17 -16.90 14.77
N ARG A 138 -23.45 -17.86 15.33
CA ARG A 138 -23.85 -19.26 15.44
C ARG A 138 -24.24 -19.53 16.88
N VAL A 139 -25.48 -19.95 17.10
CA VAL A 139 -25.98 -20.40 18.39
C VAL A 139 -26.67 -21.74 18.21
N ALA A 140 -26.02 -22.82 18.67
CA ALA A 140 -26.52 -24.19 18.51
C ALA A 140 -26.91 -24.50 17.05
N ASN A 141 -28.21 -24.73 16.78
CA ASN A 141 -28.76 -25.01 15.46
C ASN A 141 -29.33 -23.77 14.77
N GLU A 142 -28.91 -22.57 15.16
CA GLU A 142 -29.33 -21.32 14.54
C GLU A 142 -28.12 -20.56 14.00
N LEU A 143 -28.24 -20.06 12.77
CA LEU A 143 -27.31 -19.12 12.16
C LEU A 143 -28.03 -17.79 11.95
N LYS A 144 -27.51 -16.73 12.55
CA LYS A 144 -28.06 -15.37 12.47
C LYS A 144 -27.06 -14.49 11.73
N GLU A 145 -27.55 -13.71 10.77
CA GLU A 145 -26.74 -12.84 9.93
C GLU A 145 -27.39 -11.46 9.83
N TRP A 146 -26.58 -10.43 10.01
CA TRP A 146 -26.98 -9.03 9.94
C TRP A 146 -26.26 -8.36 8.79
N TYR A 147 -27.00 -7.57 8.02
CA TYR A 147 -26.54 -6.93 6.79
C TYR A 147 -26.80 -5.43 6.83
N VAL A 148 -25.95 -4.68 6.14
CA VAL A 148 -26.02 -3.22 6.00
C VAL A 148 -25.84 -2.86 4.53
N ASN A 149 -26.56 -1.85 4.03
CA ASN A 149 -26.43 -1.30 2.67
C ASN A 149 -26.68 -2.29 1.51
N ARG A 150 -27.50 -3.32 1.73
CA ARG A 150 -27.90 -4.22 0.63
C ARG A 150 -28.96 -3.60 -0.28
N ARG A 151 -28.81 -3.81 -1.59
CA ARG A 151 -29.74 -3.32 -2.62
C ARG A 151 -31.16 -3.87 -2.48
N ASP A 152 -31.28 -5.10 -1.98
CA ASP A 152 -32.56 -5.78 -1.75
C ASP A 152 -33.20 -5.45 -0.40
N ARG A 153 -32.59 -4.55 0.40
CA ARG A 153 -33.04 -4.17 1.75
C ARG A 153 -33.09 -5.32 2.76
N LEU A 154 -32.40 -6.43 2.50
CA LEU A 154 -32.23 -7.47 3.52
C LEU A 154 -31.33 -6.93 4.64
N VAL A 155 -31.86 -6.89 5.86
CA VAL A 155 -31.14 -6.42 7.07
C VAL A 155 -30.78 -7.58 7.99
N TYR A 156 -31.58 -8.64 7.98
CA TYR A 156 -31.43 -9.77 8.88
C TYR A 156 -31.85 -11.07 8.20
N ARG A 157 -31.11 -12.14 8.46
CA ARG A 157 -31.47 -13.51 8.08
C ARG A 157 -31.22 -14.46 9.24
N GLU A 158 -32.17 -15.36 9.46
CA GLU A 158 -32.07 -16.42 10.44
C GLU A 158 -32.29 -17.77 9.75
N THR A 159 -31.35 -18.67 9.93
CA THR A 159 -31.43 -20.04 9.42
C THR A 159 -31.48 -21.00 10.58
N LYS A 160 -32.56 -21.79 10.65
CA LYS A 160 -32.74 -22.84 11.65
C LYS A 160 -32.46 -24.20 11.05
N TYR A 161 -31.53 -24.91 11.65
CA TYR A 161 -31.11 -26.23 11.20
C TYR A 161 -32.01 -27.30 11.81
N GLY A 162 -32.58 -28.13 10.95
CA GLY A 162 -33.30 -29.33 11.38
C GLY A 162 -32.37 -30.30 12.12
N ARG A 163 -32.95 -31.16 12.97
CA ARG A 163 -32.19 -32.27 13.56
C ARG A 163 -31.64 -33.14 12.43
N ALA A 164 -30.35 -33.46 12.48
CA ALA A 164 -29.76 -34.41 11.56
C ALA A 164 -30.48 -35.75 11.70
N VAL A 165 -31.29 -36.11 10.69
CA VAL A 165 -31.81 -37.47 10.57
C VAL A 165 -30.62 -38.33 10.17
N LYS A 166 -30.05 -39.07 11.13
CA LYS A 166 -29.07 -40.13 10.81
C LYS A 166 -29.74 -41.04 9.80
N LYS A 167 -29.29 -41.00 8.53
CA LYS A 167 -29.69 -42.00 7.54
C LYS A 167 -29.06 -43.32 7.97
N PHE A 168 -29.80 -44.10 8.74
CA PHE A 168 -29.47 -45.48 9.05
C PHE A 168 -29.91 -46.31 7.84
N GLY A 169 -28.97 -46.98 7.19
CA GLY A 169 -29.29 -47.91 6.10
C GLY A 169 -28.04 -48.63 5.59
N PRO A 170 -28.04 -49.97 5.50
CA PRO A 170 -27.05 -50.71 4.74
C PRO A 170 -27.32 -50.51 3.24
N GLY A 171 -26.32 -50.82 2.40
CA GLY A 171 -26.34 -50.56 0.97
C GLY A 171 -27.57 -51.12 0.23
N LYS A 172 -28.07 -50.28 -0.69
CA LYS A 172 -28.89 -50.53 -1.90
C LYS A 172 -30.18 -51.39 -1.79
N THR A 173 -31.22 -50.78 -2.38
CA THR A 173 -32.50 -51.32 -2.88
C THR A 173 -33.52 -51.86 -1.87
N ALA A 174 -34.57 -51.07 -1.59
CA ALA A 174 -35.97 -51.43 -1.83
C ALA A 174 -36.90 -50.29 -1.38
N ILE A 175 -38.10 -50.28 -1.97
CA ILE A 175 -39.09 -49.21 -2.01
C ILE A 175 -40.04 -49.28 -0.78
N LEU A 176 -40.65 -48.12 -0.45
CA LEU A 176 -41.96 -47.89 0.19
C LEU A 176 -42.07 -47.75 1.72
N ALA A 177 -42.79 -46.67 2.07
CA ALA A 177 -43.58 -46.39 3.26
C ALA A 177 -42.88 -46.07 4.59
N ALA A 178 -42.87 -44.78 4.93
CA ALA A 178 -43.03 -44.33 6.32
C ALA A 178 -43.78 -42.98 6.34
N ALA A 179 -45.10 -43.08 6.50
CA ALA A 179 -45.92 -41.99 7.00
C ALA A 179 -45.63 -41.79 8.51
N GLY A 180 -45.68 -40.54 8.97
CA GLY A 180 -45.90 -40.23 10.38
C GLY A 180 -44.74 -39.56 11.11
N ALA A 181 -44.73 -38.22 11.09
CA ALA A 181 -44.61 -37.34 12.27
C ALA A 181 -44.22 -35.92 11.82
N ALA A 182 -45.06 -35.29 10.98
CA ALA A 182 -44.98 -33.86 10.77
C ALA A 182 -45.65 -33.18 11.96
N GLY A 183 -44.85 -32.61 12.88
CA GLY A 183 -45.36 -31.60 13.80
C GLY A 183 -45.99 -30.49 12.96
N LYS A 184 -47.31 -30.30 13.10
CA LYS A 184 -48.03 -29.22 12.42
C LYS A 184 -47.47 -27.88 12.91
N VAL A 185 -46.61 -27.26 12.10
CA VAL A 185 -46.42 -25.80 12.18
C VAL A 185 -47.59 -25.21 11.41
N ALA A 186 -48.65 -24.84 12.13
CA ALA A 186 -49.74 -24.06 11.57
C ALA A 186 -49.24 -22.63 11.40
N LEU A 187 -48.77 -22.28 10.19
CA LEU A 187 -48.62 -20.88 9.81
C LEU A 187 -50.03 -20.32 9.63
N GLN A 188 -50.53 -19.60 10.63
CA GLN A 188 -51.83 -18.95 10.57
C GLN A 188 -51.69 -17.70 9.69
N THR A 189 -51.77 -17.89 8.37
CA THR A 189 -51.81 -16.77 7.42
C THR A 189 -53.22 -16.21 7.40
N SER A 190 -53.38 -14.98 7.87
CA SER A 190 -54.60 -14.19 7.65
C SER A 190 -54.67 -13.86 6.15
N VAL A 191 -55.32 -14.73 5.39
CA VAL A 191 -55.61 -14.48 3.98
C VAL A 191 -56.80 -13.53 3.93
N ASP A 192 -56.61 -12.37 3.32
CA ASP A 192 -57.62 -11.33 3.19
C ASP A 192 -58.83 -11.87 2.39
N PRO A 193 -60.01 -12.08 3.01
CA PRO A 193 -61.11 -12.85 2.42
C PRO A 193 -61.77 -12.18 1.19
N ASN A 194 -61.42 -10.91 0.91
CA ASN A 194 -61.92 -10.16 -0.24
C ASN A 194 -61.02 -10.24 -1.49
N THR A 195 -59.90 -10.98 -1.43
CA THR A 195 -59.04 -11.16 -2.61
C THR A 195 -59.56 -12.27 -3.53
N LYS A 196 -59.67 -11.99 -4.83
CA LYS A 196 -60.08 -13.00 -5.83
C LYS A 196 -59.09 -14.18 -5.80
N PRO A 197 -59.57 -15.44 -5.80
CA PRO A 197 -58.69 -16.60 -5.78
C PRO A 197 -57.81 -16.60 -7.03
N LYS A 198 -56.52 -16.90 -6.85
CA LYS A 198 -55.57 -17.02 -7.95
C LYS A 198 -55.94 -18.22 -8.83
N THR A 199 -55.69 -18.12 -10.14
CA THR A 199 -55.91 -19.23 -11.08
C THR A 199 -54.95 -20.38 -10.79
N ASN A 200 -55.33 -21.62 -11.15
CA ASN A 200 -54.47 -22.80 -10.97
C ASN A 200 -53.10 -22.63 -11.66
N VAL A 201 -53.05 -21.96 -12.81
CA VAL A 201 -51.79 -21.63 -13.51
C VAL A 201 -50.93 -20.66 -12.69
N ALA A 202 -51.54 -19.61 -12.12
CA ALA A 202 -50.82 -18.67 -11.26
C ALA A 202 -50.31 -19.32 -9.97
N ILE A 203 -51.06 -20.27 -9.40
CA ILE A 203 -50.63 -21.06 -8.24
C ILE A 203 -49.45 -21.97 -8.62
N TYR A 204 -49.52 -22.64 -9.77
CA TYR A 204 -48.44 -23.50 -10.26
C TYR A 204 -47.15 -22.72 -10.53
N ASN A 205 -47.23 -21.57 -11.19
CA ASN A 205 -46.07 -20.70 -11.42
C ASN A 205 -45.48 -20.19 -10.09
N MET A 206 -46.33 -19.80 -9.14
CA MET A 206 -45.88 -19.41 -7.80
C MET A 206 -45.17 -20.55 -7.06
N LEU A 207 -45.63 -21.80 -7.22
CA LEU A 207 -44.94 -22.95 -6.65
C LEU A 207 -43.56 -23.14 -7.28
N LEU A 208 -43.44 -23.04 -8.61
CA LEU A 208 -42.14 -23.12 -9.30
C LEU A 208 -41.17 -22.02 -8.83
N ASP A 209 -41.66 -20.79 -8.68
CA ASP A 209 -40.85 -19.67 -8.18
C ASP A 209 -40.39 -19.92 -6.74
N LEU A 210 -41.28 -20.42 -5.87
CA LEU A 210 -40.93 -20.75 -4.48
C LEU A 210 -39.91 -21.89 -4.40
N MET A 211 -40.01 -22.91 -5.25
CA MET A 211 -39.03 -24.01 -5.31
C MET A 211 -37.66 -23.50 -5.76
N ALA A 212 -37.62 -22.60 -6.76
CA ALA A 212 -36.37 -21.99 -7.21
C ALA A 212 -35.74 -21.11 -6.13
N LEU A 213 -36.54 -20.28 -5.44
CA LEU A 213 -36.10 -19.47 -4.31
C LEU A 213 -35.59 -20.32 -3.15
N GLU A 214 -36.26 -21.43 -2.84
CA GLU A 214 -35.82 -22.35 -1.79
C GLU A 214 -34.42 -22.91 -2.09
N GLU A 215 -34.16 -23.35 -3.32
CA GLU A 215 -32.85 -23.87 -3.71
C GLU A 215 -31.77 -22.77 -3.65
N GLN A 216 -32.09 -21.55 -4.10
CA GLN A 216 -31.18 -20.41 -4.02
C GLN A 216 -30.82 -20.04 -2.57
N VAL A 217 -31.81 -20.07 -1.66
CA VAL A 217 -31.57 -19.80 -0.22
C VAL A 217 -30.70 -20.90 0.38
N LYS A 218 -30.98 -22.18 0.09
CA LYS A 218 -30.15 -23.32 0.54
C LYS A 218 -28.71 -23.19 0.07
N GLU A 219 -28.49 -22.84 -1.19
CA GLU A 219 -27.15 -22.65 -1.73
C GLU A 219 -26.43 -21.49 -1.03
N THR A 220 -27.15 -20.39 -0.75
CA THR A 220 -26.58 -19.24 -0.05
C THR A 220 -26.16 -19.59 1.39
N VAL A 221 -26.96 -20.40 2.10
CA VAL A 221 -26.60 -20.91 3.44
C VAL A 221 -25.36 -21.81 3.36
N ARG A 222 -25.31 -22.75 2.40
CA ARG A 222 -24.12 -23.60 2.19
C ARG A 222 -22.86 -22.78 1.87
N ARG A 223 -23.00 -21.68 1.12
CA ARG A 223 -21.89 -20.77 0.82
C ARG A 223 -21.39 -20.07 2.08
N SER A 224 -22.32 -19.60 2.92
CA SER A 224 -22.01 -19.03 4.24
C SER A 224 -21.26 -20.03 5.13
N GLU A 225 -21.67 -21.30 5.18
CA GLU A 225 -20.99 -22.34 5.95
C GLU A 225 -19.57 -22.62 5.47
N LYS A 226 -19.41 -22.74 4.14
CA LYS A 226 -18.09 -22.92 3.53
C LYS A 226 -17.16 -21.74 3.83
N GLU A 227 -17.69 -20.52 3.80
CA GLU A 227 -16.94 -19.32 4.17
C GLU A 227 -16.51 -19.37 5.66
N VAL A 228 -17.40 -19.72 6.58
CA VAL A 228 -17.05 -19.89 8.00
C VAL A 228 -15.95 -20.94 8.16
N GLN A 229 -16.07 -22.08 7.49
CA GLN A 229 -15.06 -23.13 7.55
C GLN A 229 -13.70 -22.66 7.01
N ALA A 230 -13.69 -21.89 5.90
CA ALA A 230 -12.48 -21.33 5.33
C ALA A 230 -11.82 -20.30 6.26
N ILE A 231 -12.60 -19.43 6.92
CA ILE A 231 -12.11 -18.49 7.93
C ILE A 231 -11.46 -19.25 9.09
N LEU A 232 -12.12 -20.30 9.59
CA LEU A 232 -11.61 -21.08 10.71
C LEU A 232 -10.33 -21.85 10.35
N SER A 233 -10.25 -22.46 9.16
CA SER A 233 -9.01 -23.13 8.73
C SER A 233 -7.87 -22.13 8.52
N LEU A 234 -8.18 -20.93 8.00
CA LEU A 234 -7.20 -19.87 7.86
C LEU A 234 -6.67 -19.45 9.24
N ARG A 235 -7.56 -19.20 10.21
CA ARG A 235 -7.16 -18.89 11.60
C ARG A 235 -6.31 -19.98 12.23
N GLU A 236 -6.66 -21.26 12.03
CA GLU A 236 -5.86 -22.38 12.52
C GLU A 236 -4.44 -22.37 11.94
N SER A 237 -4.30 -22.10 10.64
CA SER A 237 -2.98 -21.97 10.00
C SER A 237 -2.20 -20.73 10.48
N GLU A 238 -2.88 -19.62 10.73
CA GLU A 238 -2.28 -18.37 11.24
C GLU A 238 -1.78 -18.53 12.68
N GLU A 239 -2.51 -19.28 13.52
CA GLU A 239 -2.09 -19.59 14.89
C GLU A 239 -0.99 -20.65 14.96
N ALA A 240 -1.02 -21.64 14.06
CA ALA A 240 0.04 -22.65 13.97
C ALA A 240 1.38 -22.05 13.54
N ASN A 241 1.37 -21.03 12.67
CA ASN A 241 2.56 -20.35 12.19
C ASN A 241 2.37 -18.82 12.08
N PRO A 242 2.44 -18.10 13.20
CA PRO A 242 2.28 -16.65 13.21
C PRO A 242 3.46 -15.98 12.47
N LYS A 243 3.14 -15.24 11.41
CA LYS A 243 4.14 -14.50 10.63
C LYS A 243 4.12 -13.03 11.01
N LEU A 244 5.30 -12.46 11.23
CA LEU A 244 5.47 -11.03 11.47
C LEU A 244 5.77 -10.27 10.18
N ASP A 245 5.24 -9.07 10.09
CA ASP A 245 5.42 -8.10 9.02
C ASP A 245 6.58 -7.17 9.43
N ILE A 246 7.69 -7.24 8.70
CA ILE A 246 8.89 -6.45 8.98
C ILE A 246 8.88 -5.26 8.02
N GLY A 247 8.98 -4.05 8.56
CA GLY A 247 8.99 -2.83 7.74
C GLY A 247 10.14 -2.83 6.73
N LEU A 248 9.89 -2.29 5.53
CA LEU A 248 10.88 -2.20 4.43
C LEU A 248 12.17 -1.45 4.83
N PHE A 249 12.09 -0.57 5.81
CA PHE A 249 13.21 0.24 6.30
C PHE A 249 13.87 -0.32 7.57
N ASP A 250 13.44 -1.48 8.05
CA ASP A 250 14.05 -2.14 9.20
C ASP A 250 15.30 -2.92 8.75
N THR A 251 16.45 -2.24 8.80
CA THR A 251 17.75 -2.80 8.40
C THR A 251 18.30 -3.84 9.37
N LEU A 252 17.75 -3.94 10.59
CA LEU A 252 18.20 -4.92 11.58
C LEU A 252 17.59 -6.29 11.33
N ARG A 253 16.29 -6.33 11.04
CA ARG A 253 15.52 -7.59 10.91
C ARG A 253 15.41 -8.07 9.48
N ASN A 254 15.67 -7.18 8.50
CA ASN A 254 15.62 -7.49 7.08
C ASN A 254 17.00 -7.31 6.42
N GLN A 255 18.01 -8.00 6.95
CA GLN A 255 19.39 -7.94 6.46
C GLN A 255 19.49 -8.26 4.96
N GLU A 256 18.74 -9.25 4.48
CA GLU A 256 18.73 -9.61 3.06
C GLU A 256 18.25 -8.46 2.17
N MET A 257 17.13 -7.81 2.51
CA MET A 257 16.64 -6.65 1.75
C MET A 257 17.55 -5.44 1.88
N HIS A 258 18.18 -5.25 3.06
CA HIS A 258 19.17 -4.19 3.25
C HIS A 258 20.39 -4.40 2.36
N ASN A 259 20.95 -5.60 2.35
CA ASN A 259 22.09 -5.98 1.51
C ASN A 259 21.74 -5.88 0.02
N LEU A 260 20.53 -6.32 -0.37
CA LEU A 260 20.03 -6.18 -1.74
C LEU A 260 19.94 -4.71 -2.15
N ARG A 261 19.44 -3.83 -1.27
CA ARG A 261 19.38 -2.39 -1.54
C ARG A 261 20.76 -1.79 -1.76
N ILE A 262 21.72 -2.11 -0.88
CA ILE A 262 23.11 -1.65 -1.00
C ILE A 262 23.71 -2.13 -2.32
N ALA A 263 23.55 -3.41 -2.66
CA ALA A 263 24.08 -3.98 -3.91
C ALA A 263 23.48 -3.31 -5.16
N LEU A 264 22.17 -3.01 -5.16
CA LEU A 264 21.52 -2.28 -6.25
C LEU A 264 22.01 -0.84 -6.38
N GLU A 265 22.24 -0.17 -5.25
CA GLU A 265 22.76 1.20 -5.22
C GLU A 265 24.22 1.25 -5.73
N GLU A 266 25.07 0.33 -5.29
CA GLU A 266 26.44 0.17 -5.79
C GLU A 266 26.48 -0.16 -7.29
N ALA A 267 25.60 -1.05 -7.76
CA ALA A 267 25.50 -1.37 -9.18
C ALA A 267 25.09 -0.14 -10.01
N ALA A 268 24.10 0.63 -9.54
CA ALA A 268 23.67 1.86 -10.20
C ALA A 268 24.77 2.93 -10.20
N GLU A 269 25.54 3.06 -9.12
CA GLU A 269 26.66 4.01 -9.06
C GLU A 269 27.80 3.59 -9.99
N ASN A 270 28.12 2.29 -10.04
CA ASN A 270 29.11 1.73 -10.96
C ASN A 270 28.70 1.93 -12.42
N GLU A 271 27.42 1.77 -12.74
CA GLU A 271 26.89 2.05 -14.08
C GLU A 271 26.99 3.53 -14.43
N ARG A 272 26.67 4.43 -13.48
CA ARG A 272 26.86 5.88 -13.64
C ARG A 272 28.34 6.25 -13.84
N LYS A 273 29.25 5.62 -13.11
CA LYS A 273 30.71 5.81 -13.27
C LYS A 273 31.16 5.34 -14.65
N ARG A 274 30.74 4.15 -15.10
CA ARG A 274 31.01 3.65 -16.45
C ARG A 274 30.45 4.56 -17.55
N GLN A 275 29.27 5.14 -17.36
CA GLN A 275 28.72 6.13 -18.29
C GLN A 275 29.56 7.41 -18.31
N LYS A 276 29.98 7.92 -17.15
CA LYS A 276 30.89 9.07 -17.02
C LYS A 276 32.31 8.82 -17.54
N GLU A 277 32.81 7.60 -17.50
CA GLU A 277 34.13 7.23 -18.03
C GLU A 277 34.08 7.05 -19.56
N LYS A 278 32.93 6.63 -20.11
CA LYS A 278 32.68 6.55 -21.55
C LYS A 278 32.41 7.94 -22.18
N GLU A 279 31.90 8.89 -21.41
CA GLU A 279 31.82 10.32 -21.78
C GLU A 279 33.15 11.03 -21.40
N LEU A 280 34.09 11.47 -22.23
CA LEU A 280 34.22 11.74 -23.67
C LEU A 280 35.74 11.98 -23.88
N ASP A 281 36.42 11.26 -24.77
CA ASP A 281 37.63 11.83 -25.38
C ASP A 281 37.18 12.97 -26.29
N TYR A 282 37.31 14.19 -25.78
CA TYR A 282 36.83 15.41 -26.44
C TYR A 282 37.63 15.76 -27.70
N LEU A 283 38.76 15.10 -27.95
CA LEU A 283 39.62 15.27 -29.13
C LEU A 283 39.51 14.11 -30.11
N ALA A 284 39.14 12.91 -29.66
CA ALA A 284 39.06 11.71 -30.51
C ALA A 284 38.29 11.91 -31.84
N PRO A 285 37.08 12.52 -31.86
CA PRO A 285 36.34 12.73 -33.11
C PRO A 285 37.08 13.63 -34.11
N TYR A 286 37.86 14.60 -33.60
CA TYR A 286 38.58 15.57 -34.43
C TYR A 286 39.95 15.04 -34.90
N LEU A 287 40.54 14.10 -34.14
CA LEU A 287 41.76 13.39 -34.51
C LEU A 287 41.48 12.31 -35.57
N GLU A 288 40.36 11.58 -35.43
CA GLU A 288 39.91 10.59 -36.42
C GLU A 288 39.50 11.23 -37.75
N MET A 289 38.84 12.40 -37.73
CA MET A 289 38.39 13.09 -38.95
C MET A 289 39.53 13.60 -39.84
N LYS A 290 40.76 13.69 -39.31
CA LYS A 290 41.92 14.27 -40.02
C LYS A 290 43.01 13.25 -40.37
N ASP A 291 42.72 11.94 -40.27
CA ASP A 291 43.67 10.85 -40.49
C ASP A 291 44.99 11.04 -39.71
N ALA A 292 44.90 11.69 -38.54
CA ALA A 292 46.06 11.96 -37.71
C ALA A 292 46.35 10.74 -36.83
N ILE A 293 47.29 9.91 -37.25
CA ILE A 293 47.91 8.94 -36.35
C ILE A 293 48.62 9.74 -35.26
N LEU A 294 48.33 9.46 -33.99
CA LEU A 294 48.76 10.21 -32.80
C LEU A 294 50.27 10.53 -32.73
N ASN A 295 51.08 9.86 -33.55
CA ASN A 295 52.54 9.92 -33.55
C ASN A 295 53.17 10.80 -34.66
N ASP A 296 52.38 11.33 -35.61
CA ASP A 296 52.89 12.15 -36.74
C ASP A 296 52.03 13.41 -36.98
N LEU A 297 51.50 14.01 -35.91
CA LEU A 297 50.69 15.22 -36.00
C LEU A 297 51.57 16.41 -36.42
N THR A 298 51.30 16.99 -37.60
CA THR A 298 51.98 18.23 -38.02
C THR A 298 51.44 19.43 -37.26
N ARG A 299 52.24 20.50 -37.14
CA ARG A 299 51.83 21.76 -36.50
C ARG A 299 50.53 22.29 -37.12
N GLU A 300 50.41 22.26 -38.45
CA GLU A 300 49.21 22.72 -39.16
C GLU A 300 47.96 21.89 -38.83
N GLN A 301 48.10 20.56 -38.74
CA GLN A 301 47.00 19.68 -38.32
C GLN A 301 46.58 19.94 -36.87
N ALA A 302 47.52 20.16 -35.95
CA ALA A 302 47.24 20.49 -34.55
C ALA A 302 46.45 21.80 -34.41
N PHE A 303 46.84 22.85 -35.14
CA PHE A 303 46.08 24.11 -35.19
C PHE A 303 44.69 23.90 -35.79
N SER A 304 44.57 23.11 -36.85
CA SER A 304 43.28 22.85 -37.49
C SER A 304 42.33 22.02 -36.60
N VAL A 305 42.83 21.05 -35.84
CA VAL A 305 42.06 20.29 -34.84
C VAL A 305 41.55 21.22 -33.74
N ARG A 306 42.40 22.12 -33.23
CA ARG A 306 42.01 23.13 -32.24
C ARG A 306 40.90 24.03 -32.77
N GLU A 307 41.08 24.60 -33.97
CA GLU A 307 40.09 25.49 -34.58
C GLU A 307 38.76 24.77 -34.82
N ALA A 308 38.78 23.53 -35.33
CA ALA A 308 37.57 22.74 -35.51
C ALA A 308 36.82 22.50 -34.19
N CYS A 309 37.54 22.15 -33.11
CA CYS A 309 36.95 21.92 -31.79
C CYS A 309 36.35 23.20 -31.19
N LEU A 310 37.04 24.34 -31.29
CA LEU A 310 36.57 25.63 -30.80
C LEU A 310 35.38 26.14 -31.62
N GLN A 311 35.42 25.99 -32.94
CA GLN A 311 34.34 26.37 -33.83
C GLN A 311 33.08 25.55 -33.57
N ASP A 312 33.19 24.23 -33.37
CA ASP A 312 32.03 23.40 -33.03
C ASP A 312 31.43 23.76 -31.67
N LEU A 313 32.25 24.08 -30.65
CA LEU A 313 31.73 24.61 -29.39
C LEU A 313 31.01 25.94 -29.60
N LYS A 314 31.58 26.87 -30.38
CA LYS A 314 30.98 28.17 -30.68
C LYS A 314 29.63 28.00 -31.37
N GLU A 315 29.54 27.14 -32.38
CA GLU A 315 28.29 26.83 -33.06
C GLU A 315 27.24 26.24 -32.13
N ARG A 316 27.63 25.31 -31.25
CA ARG A 316 26.73 24.74 -30.25
C ARG A 316 26.20 25.79 -29.26
N LEU A 317 27.05 26.70 -28.81
CA LEU A 317 26.65 27.81 -27.95
C LEU A 317 25.68 28.77 -28.67
N ILE A 318 25.94 29.09 -29.94
CA ILE A 318 25.05 29.93 -30.76
C ILE A 318 23.72 29.23 -30.99
N LYS A 319 23.73 27.96 -31.43
CA LYS A 319 22.51 27.15 -31.63
C LYS A 319 21.67 27.11 -30.36
N LYS A 320 22.30 26.90 -29.20
CA LYS A 320 21.60 26.90 -27.91
C LYS A 320 20.96 28.26 -27.58
N ALA A 321 21.69 29.37 -27.78
CA ALA A 321 21.14 30.70 -27.59
C ALA A 321 19.94 30.95 -28.51
N ASN A 322 20.04 30.57 -29.78
CA ASN A 322 18.97 30.72 -30.77
C ASN A 322 17.73 29.88 -30.40
N ILE A 323 17.89 28.64 -29.93
CA ILE A 323 16.76 27.82 -29.49
C ILE A 323 16.03 28.46 -28.31
N ILE A 324 16.77 28.99 -27.32
CA ILE A 324 16.18 29.67 -26.17
C ILE A 324 15.45 30.95 -26.63
N GLN A 325 16.08 31.73 -27.52
CA GLN A 325 15.53 32.96 -28.08
C GLN A 325 14.22 32.71 -28.85
N VAL A 326 14.20 31.74 -29.77
CA VAL A 326 13.00 31.39 -30.56
C VAL A 326 11.86 30.93 -29.65
N ARG A 327 12.16 30.15 -28.60
CA ARG A 327 11.14 29.73 -27.61
C ARG A 327 10.62 30.90 -26.79
N PHE A 328 11.52 31.81 -26.38
CA PHE A 328 11.14 33.01 -25.65
C PHE A 328 10.19 33.88 -26.49
N GLU A 329 10.55 34.17 -27.74
CA GLU A 329 9.72 34.94 -28.66
C GLU A 329 8.38 34.26 -28.93
N GLY A 330 8.37 32.92 -29.09
CA GLY A 330 7.16 32.15 -29.27
C GLY A 330 6.20 32.21 -28.08
N GLU A 331 6.70 32.09 -26.85
CA GLU A 331 5.87 32.18 -25.63
C GLU A 331 5.34 33.62 -25.43
N VAL A 332 6.14 34.65 -25.73
CA VAL A 332 5.70 36.05 -25.69
C VAL A 332 4.59 36.31 -26.71
N GLN A 333 4.75 35.85 -27.94
CA GLN A 333 3.72 35.99 -28.99
C GLN A 333 2.43 35.23 -28.64
N ALA A 334 2.55 34.00 -28.10
CA ALA A 334 1.40 33.20 -27.70
C ALA A 334 0.60 33.89 -26.57
N LEU A 335 1.30 34.45 -25.57
CA LEU A 335 0.65 35.22 -24.51
C LEU A 335 -0.06 36.45 -25.07
N GLN A 336 0.58 37.20 -25.97
CA GLN A 336 -0.01 38.38 -26.60
C GLN A 336 -1.28 38.04 -27.40
N GLN A 337 -1.25 36.95 -28.19
CA GLN A 337 -2.43 36.48 -28.92
C GLN A 337 -3.56 36.05 -27.99
N LYS A 338 -3.23 35.34 -26.89
CA LYS A 338 -4.24 34.92 -25.90
C LYS A 338 -4.86 36.11 -25.17
N GLN A 339 -4.07 37.15 -24.88
CA GLN A 339 -4.57 38.42 -24.32
C GLN A 339 -5.53 39.13 -25.26
N GLN A 340 -5.18 39.24 -26.55
CA GLN A 340 -6.07 39.82 -27.57
C GLN A 340 -7.37 39.00 -27.72
N TRP A 341 -7.26 37.68 -27.75
CA TRP A 341 -8.42 36.79 -27.80
C TRP A 341 -9.36 36.97 -26.60
N PHE A 342 -8.80 37.14 -25.40
CA PHE A 342 -9.59 37.37 -24.18
C PHE A 342 -10.30 38.73 -24.22
N GLN A 343 -9.63 39.79 -24.68
CA GLN A 343 -10.24 41.12 -24.85
C GLN A 343 -11.45 41.10 -25.80
N LEU A 344 -11.38 40.32 -26.89
CA LEU A 344 -12.45 40.23 -27.87
C LEU A 344 -13.64 39.37 -27.39
N ASN A 345 -13.39 38.34 -26.57
CA ASN A 345 -14.41 37.38 -26.16
C ASN A 345 -14.92 37.58 -24.72
N GLN A 346 -14.52 38.67 -24.05
CA GLN A 346 -14.77 38.92 -22.64
C GLN A 346 -16.25 38.86 -22.23
N ILE A 347 -17.18 39.22 -23.13
CA ILE A 347 -18.62 39.27 -22.85
C ILE A 347 -19.25 37.86 -22.85
N ASN A 348 -18.60 36.87 -23.46
CA ASN A 348 -19.13 35.52 -23.68
C ASN A 348 -18.46 34.43 -22.80
N LEU A 349 -17.55 34.81 -21.90
CA LEU A 349 -16.79 33.84 -21.08
C LEU A 349 -17.54 33.47 -19.78
N THR A 350 -17.43 32.20 -19.39
CA THR A 350 -17.90 31.74 -18.08
C THR A 350 -16.85 31.99 -16.99
N LYS A 351 -17.25 31.90 -15.72
CA LYS A 351 -16.31 32.02 -14.57
C LYS A 351 -15.20 30.96 -14.59
N GLU A 352 -15.48 29.78 -15.14
CA GLU A 352 -14.50 28.70 -15.29
C GLU A 352 -13.46 29.05 -16.38
N ASP A 353 -13.91 29.65 -17.49
CA ASP A 353 -13.03 30.12 -18.57
C ASP A 353 -12.13 31.29 -18.13
N GLU A 354 -12.65 32.19 -17.30
CA GLU A 354 -11.86 33.29 -16.71
C GLU A 354 -10.73 32.75 -15.82
N GLN A 355 -11.03 31.75 -14.98
CA GLN A 355 -10.03 31.11 -14.13
C GLN A 355 -8.97 30.37 -14.96
N ALA A 356 -9.37 29.65 -16.01
CA ALA A 356 -8.45 28.97 -16.92
C ALA A 356 -7.53 29.96 -17.65
N TYR A 357 -8.04 31.12 -18.04
CA TYR A 357 -7.25 32.19 -18.64
C TYR A 357 -6.22 32.78 -17.67
N LEU A 358 -6.60 33.04 -16.42
CA LEU A 358 -5.68 33.54 -15.40
C LEU A 358 -4.56 32.54 -15.11
N GLN A 359 -4.87 31.24 -15.02
CA GLN A 359 -3.87 30.18 -14.89
C GLN A 359 -2.91 30.16 -16.08
N TYR A 360 -3.43 30.23 -17.31
CA TYR A 360 -2.61 30.28 -18.52
C TYR A 360 -1.66 31.48 -18.53
N CYS A 361 -2.14 32.67 -18.13
CA CYS A 361 -1.31 33.87 -18.04
C CYS A 361 -0.15 33.70 -17.05
N ASN A 362 -0.44 33.16 -15.85
CA ASN A 362 0.58 32.90 -14.84
C ASN A 362 1.63 31.90 -15.35
N ASP A 363 1.20 30.81 -15.99
CA ASP A 363 2.09 29.79 -16.54
C ASP A 363 2.93 30.31 -17.70
N ALA A 364 2.37 31.17 -18.56
CA ALA A 364 3.08 31.83 -19.64
C ALA A 364 4.14 32.79 -19.10
N ILE A 365 3.81 33.62 -18.11
CA ILE A 365 4.75 34.54 -17.46
C ILE A 365 5.90 33.76 -16.80
N PHE A 366 5.60 32.65 -16.10
CA PHE A 366 6.62 31.78 -15.52
C PHE A 366 7.56 31.19 -16.57
N ARG A 367 7.04 30.75 -17.72
CA ARG A 367 7.86 30.24 -18.83
C ARG A 367 8.74 31.34 -19.43
N ILE A 368 8.18 32.53 -19.68
CA ILE A 368 8.90 33.68 -20.24
C ILE A 368 10.05 34.11 -19.32
N THR A 369 9.76 34.32 -18.03
CA THR A 369 10.78 34.71 -17.02
C THR A 369 11.87 33.65 -16.87
N THR A 370 11.52 32.36 -16.95
CA THR A 370 12.49 31.26 -16.93
C THR A 370 13.40 31.31 -18.16
N LEU A 371 12.84 31.47 -19.36
CA LEU A 371 13.58 31.55 -20.62
C LEU A 371 14.50 32.78 -20.65
N GLU A 372 14.03 33.92 -20.15
CA GLU A 372 14.83 35.15 -20.01
C GLU A 372 16.03 34.93 -19.07
N THR A 373 15.79 34.34 -17.90
CA THR A 373 16.84 34.00 -16.94
C THR A 373 17.85 33.02 -17.55
N MET A 374 17.37 32.02 -18.29
CA MET A 374 18.22 31.06 -19.00
C MET A 374 19.08 31.74 -20.06
N LEU A 375 18.51 32.67 -20.83
CA LEU A 375 19.24 33.42 -21.85
C LEU A 375 20.30 34.33 -21.23
N MET A 376 19.96 35.04 -20.14
CA MET A 376 20.90 35.88 -19.40
C MET A 376 22.06 35.06 -18.85
N ARG A 377 21.78 33.92 -18.20
CA ARG A 377 22.81 33.02 -17.69
C ARG A 377 23.66 32.41 -18.81
N HIS A 378 23.07 32.12 -19.95
CA HIS A 378 23.81 31.65 -21.12
C HIS A 378 24.78 32.72 -21.64
N LYS A 379 24.34 33.98 -21.76
CA LYS A 379 25.20 35.11 -22.17
C LYS A 379 26.38 35.30 -21.22
N GLN A 380 26.20 35.10 -19.92
CA GLN A 380 27.28 35.19 -18.93
C GLN A 380 28.26 34.01 -18.96
N THR A 381 27.75 32.78 -19.11
CA THR A 381 28.55 31.56 -18.98
C THR A 381 29.18 31.08 -20.30
N ALA A 382 28.63 31.43 -21.46
CA ALA A 382 29.15 31.00 -22.76
C ALA A 382 30.61 31.45 -23.02
N PRO A 383 31.01 32.72 -22.76
CA PRO A 383 32.40 33.15 -22.93
C PRO A 383 33.36 32.39 -22.00
N GLN A 384 32.95 32.14 -20.75
CA GLN A 384 33.74 31.40 -19.77
C GLN A 384 33.99 29.95 -20.23
N LYS A 385 32.97 29.30 -20.78
CA LYS A 385 33.08 27.93 -21.32
C LYS A 385 34.00 27.87 -22.54
N TYR A 386 33.91 28.85 -23.42
CA TYR A 386 34.81 28.96 -24.58
C TYR A 386 36.26 29.13 -24.13
N MET A 387 36.52 30.07 -23.22
CA MET A 387 37.86 30.31 -22.67
C MET A 387 38.42 29.09 -21.91
N MET A 388 37.57 28.35 -21.19
CA MET A 388 37.97 27.14 -20.49
C MET A 388 38.37 26.02 -21.47
N LEU A 389 37.63 25.83 -22.57
CA LEU A 389 38.01 24.85 -23.59
C LEU A 389 39.29 25.26 -24.30
N GLU A 390 39.46 26.54 -24.63
CA GLU A 390 40.69 27.05 -25.24
C GLU A 390 41.90 26.81 -24.34
N LYS A 391 41.79 27.12 -23.04
CA LYS A 391 42.85 26.83 -22.06
C LYS A 391 43.16 25.34 -22.01
N ARG A 392 42.12 24.49 -21.99
CA ARG A 392 42.25 23.03 -21.94
C ARG A 392 42.98 22.48 -23.17
N LEU A 393 42.64 22.96 -24.37
CA LEU A 393 43.30 22.58 -25.63
C LEU A 393 44.77 23.03 -25.68
N ARG A 394 45.11 24.19 -25.14
CA ARG A 394 46.50 24.67 -25.04
C ARG A 394 47.34 23.87 -24.04
N SER A 395 46.72 23.35 -22.98
CA SER A 395 47.39 22.54 -21.95
C SER A 395 47.38 21.05 -22.20
N ASP A 396 46.65 20.57 -23.22
CA ASP A 396 46.53 19.13 -23.48
C ASP A 396 47.84 18.56 -24.01
N PRO A 397 48.39 17.47 -23.42
CA PRO A 397 49.66 16.89 -23.85
C PRO A 397 49.74 16.57 -25.35
N ARG A 398 48.62 16.24 -26.00
CA ARG A 398 48.57 15.87 -27.43
C ARG A 398 48.71 17.08 -28.37
N LEU A 399 48.46 18.29 -27.88
CA LEU A 399 48.47 19.52 -28.67
C LEU A 399 49.44 20.59 -28.13
N ALA A 400 49.85 20.49 -26.86
CA ALA A 400 50.63 21.50 -26.15
C ALA A 400 51.99 21.77 -26.82
N GLU A 401 52.69 20.73 -27.28
CA GLU A 401 54.01 20.86 -27.94
C GLU A 401 53.95 21.73 -29.21
N PHE A 402 52.84 21.68 -29.95
CA PHE A 402 52.64 22.43 -31.19
C PHE A 402 52.07 23.83 -30.97
N LEU A 403 51.40 24.05 -29.84
CA LEU A 403 50.65 25.28 -29.53
C LEU A 403 51.40 26.25 -28.58
N GLN A 404 52.50 25.83 -27.94
CA GLN A 404 53.27 26.67 -26.99
C GLN A 404 54.37 27.54 -27.62
N ASN A 405 54.84 27.24 -28.84
CA ASN A 405 55.93 27.98 -29.51
C ASN A 405 55.46 28.98 -30.58
N GLY A 406 54.42 29.76 -30.28
CA GLY A 406 53.87 30.81 -31.15
C GLY A 406 53.99 32.18 -30.53
#